data_AF-A0A1G7SVJ9-F1
#
_entry.id   AF-A0A1G7SVJ9-F1
#
_cell.length_a   1.000
_cell.length_b   1.000
_cell.length_c   1.000
_cell.angle_alpha   90.00
_cell.angle_beta   90.00
_cell.angle_gamma   90.00
#
_symmetry.space_group_name_H-M   'P 1'
#
loop_
_entity.id
_entity.type
_entity.pdbx_description
1 polymer ?
#
loop_
_entity_poly.entity_id
_entity_poly.type
_entity_poly.pdbx_seq_one_letter_code
_entity_poly.pdbx_strand_id
1 'polypeptide(L)'
;MTRDNDPEMVAELDRLDEAVRAAPAGDTSAEIALWRQVTGLGHWFFIARGSADQPRPYGVAAEQGTMICLYSSAVRADEAARTLGLSGSDGAAVPLFGVPMPAAIDYVASFGRAGVVGVVLDHPRLGRYIPLANLGLLKGWVEGGER
;
A
#
# COMPACT_ATOMS: atom_id res chain seq x y z
N MET A 1 -15.80 -5.26 11.09
CA MET A 1 -14.71 -5.80 10.25
C MET A 1 -14.72 -5.01 8.96
N THR A 2 -13.58 -4.45 8.56
CA THR A 2 -13.45 -3.74 7.27
C THR A 2 -13.67 -4.73 6.13
N ARG A 3 -14.57 -4.42 5.20
CA ARG A 3 -14.80 -5.25 4.01
C ARG A 3 -13.61 -5.12 3.06
N ASP A 4 -13.20 -6.22 2.47
CA ASP A 4 -12.10 -6.23 1.50
C ASP A 4 -12.46 -5.46 0.22
N ASN A 5 -11.45 -5.07 -0.55
CA ASN A 5 -11.64 -4.46 -1.86
C ASN A 5 -12.16 -5.47 -2.88
N ASP A 6 -12.73 -4.97 -3.98
CA ASP A 6 -13.20 -5.80 -5.08
C ASP A 6 -12.04 -6.64 -5.68
N PRO A 7 -12.17 -7.98 -5.74
CA PRO A 7 -11.15 -8.84 -6.35
C PRO A 7 -10.78 -8.45 -7.78
N GLU A 8 -11.71 -7.92 -8.58
CA GLU A 8 -11.41 -7.45 -9.94
C GLU A 8 -10.50 -6.23 -9.92
N MET A 9 -10.73 -5.28 -9.00
CA MET A 9 -9.85 -4.12 -8.83
C MET A 9 -8.45 -4.52 -8.34
N VAL A 10 -8.35 -5.57 -7.53
CA VAL A 10 -7.09 -6.10 -7.02
C VAL A 10 -6.33 -6.87 -8.11
N ALA A 11 -7.03 -7.65 -8.94
CA ALA A 11 -6.44 -8.34 -10.09
C ALA A 11 -5.92 -7.36 -11.14
N GLU A 12 -6.62 -6.23 -11.33
CA GLU A 12 -6.20 -5.15 -12.20
C GLU A 12 -4.82 -4.57 -11.82
N LEU A 13 -4.48 -4.54 -10.52
CA LEU A 13 -3.16 -4.11 -10.06
C LEU A 13 -2.05 -5.06 -10.53
N ASP A 14 -2.30 -6.38 -10.58
CA ASP A 14 -1.32 -7.34 -11.10
C ASP A 14 -1.09 -7.08 -12.61
N ARG A 15 -2.17 -6.85 -13.39
CA ARG A 15 -2.07 -6.52 -14.82
C ARG A 15 -1.30 -5.21 -15.05
N LEU A 16 -1.54 -4.20 -14.23
CA LEU A 16 -0.85 -2.91 -14.32
C LEU A 16 0.61 -3.04 -13.89
N ASP A 17 0.96 -3.85 -12.89
CA ASP A 17 2.36 -4.10 -12.51
C ASP A 17 3.15 -4.75 -13.66
N GLU A 18 2.57 -5.75 -14.33
CA GLU A 18 3.18 -6.36 -15.51
C GLU A 18 3.39 -5.34 -16.65
N ALA A 19 2.43 -4.42 -16.85
CA ALA A 19 2.60 -3.32 -17.79
C ALA A 19 3.74 -2.37 -17.39
N VAL A 20 3.91 -2.08 -16.09
CA VAL A 20 5.05 -1.28 -15.59
C VAL A 20 6.38 -2.02 -15.84
N ARG A 21 6.43 -3.35 -15.67
CA ARG A 21 7.63 -4.15 -15.97
C ARG A 21 8.01 -4.14 -17.45
N ALA A 22 7.00 -4.17 -18.33
CA ALA A 22 7.20 -4.19 -19.78
C ALA A 22 7.43 -2.80 -20.40
N ALA A 23 7.21 -1.72 -19.64
CA ALA A 23 7.30 -0.35 -20.14
C ALA A 23 8.74 0.02 -20.54
N PRO A 24 8.94 0.73 -21.67
CA PRO A 24 10.23 1.29 -22.03
C PRO A 24 10.76 2.26 -20.95
N ALA A 25 12.08 2.38 -20.85
CA ALA A 25 12.70 3.34 -19.95
C ALA A 25 12.20 4.77 -20.24
N GLY A 26 11.73 5.46 -19.20
CA GLY A 26 11.18 6.82 -19.29
C GLY A 26 9.67 6.89 -19.59
N ASP A 27 9.01 5.77 -19.90
CA ASP A 27 7.54 5.72 -19.98
C ASP A 27 6.95 5.44 -18.59
N THR A 28 6.30 6.45 -18.01
CA THR A 28 5.67 6.37 -16.69
C THR A 28 4.16 6.15 -16.77
N SER A 29 3.60 5.96 -17.97
CA SER A 29 2.14 5.86 -18.18
C SER A 29 1.53 4.68 -17.41
N ALA A 30 2.20 3.53 -17.44
CA ALA A 30 1.76 2.35 -16.69
C ALA A 30 1.85 2.54 -15.17
N GLU A 31 2.87 3.26 -14.70
CA GLU A 31 3.05 3.54 -13.27
C GLU A 31 1.99 4.52 -12.75
N ILE A 32 1.67 5.55 -13.54
CA ILE A 32 0.56 6.46 -13.26
C ILE A 32 -0.77 5.69 -13.22
N ALA A 33 -1.01 4.79 -14.19
CA ALA A 33 -2.22 3.97 -14.21
C ALA A 33 -2.32 3.05 -12.99
N LEU A 34 -1.21 2.41 -12.60
CA LEU A 34 -1.12 1.59 -11.38
C LEU A 34 -1.51 2.41 -10.14
N TRP A 35 -0.89 3.57 -9.94
CA TRP A 35 -1.17 4.38 -8.75
C TRP A 35 -2.58 4.99 -8.77
N ARG A 36 -3.15 5.29 -9.94
CA ARG A 36 -4.56 5.66 -10.06
C ARG A 36 -5.48 4.52 -9.59
N GLN A 37 -5.18 3.29 -9.99
CA GLN A 37 -5.92 2.11 -9.52
C GLN A 37 -5.80 1.94 -8.00
N VAL A 38 -4.59 2.13 -7.44
CA VAL A 38 -4.36 2.08 -5.99
C VAL A 38 -5.17 3.14 -5.25
N THR A 39 -5.29 4.35 -5.79
CA THR A 39 -6.13 5.41 -5.20
C THR A 39 -7.63 5.18 -5.38
N GLY A 40 -8.03 4.35 -6.35
CA GLY A 40 -9.42 3.97 -6.59
C GLY A 40 -9.94 2.88 -5.66
N LEU A 41 -9.05 2.18 -4.93
CA LEU A 41 -9.45 1.18 -3.94
C LEU A 41 -10.34 1.80 -2.85
N GLY A 42 -11.23 1.01 -2.25
CA GLY A 42 -12.06 1.48 -1.14
C GLY A 42 -11.25 1.69 0.14
N HIS A 43 -10.28 0.83 0.40
CA HIS A 43 -9.40 0.88 1.57
C HIS A 43 -7.95 0.52 1.23
N TRP A 44 -7.00 1.05 1.98
CA TRP A 44 -5.65 0.48 2.08
C TRP A 44 -5.53 -0.33 3.36
N PHE A 45 -4.99 -1.54 3.25
CA PHE A 45 -4.77 -2.44 4.37
C PHE A 45 -3.33 -2.35 4.88
N PHE A 46 -3.16 -2.52 6.18
CA PHE A 46 -1.86 -2.49 6.84
C PHE A 46 -1.75 -3.65 7.83
N ILE A 47 -0.58 -4.28 7.85
CA ILE A 47 -0.22 -5.22 8.90
C ILE A 47 0.05 -4.43 10.18
N ALA A 48 -0.71 -4.72 11.24
CA ALA A 48 -0.59 -4.03 12.52
C ALA A 48 0.62 -4.55 13.30
N ARG A 49 1.46 -3.62 13.74
CA ARG A 49 2.57 -3.83 14.67
C ARG A 49 2.34 -2.98 15.92
N GLY A 50 2.95 -3.37 17.04
CA GLY A 50 2.75 -2.70 18.32
C GLY A 50 1.57 -3.29 19.10
N SER A 51 1.05 -2.53 20.06
CA SER A 51 -0.05 -2.97 20.91
C SER A 51 -1.40 -2.87 20.20
N ALA A 52 -2.39 -3.63 20.67
CA ALA A 52 -3.75 -3.59 20.13
C ALA A 52 -4.41 -2.20 20.23
N ASP A 53 -4.07 -1.42 21.27
CA ASP A 53 -4.63 -0.07 21.50
C ASP A 53 -3.94 1.02 20.66
N GLN A 54 -2.74 0.76 20.13
CA GLN A 54 -1.98 1.70 19.32
C GLN A 54 -1.29 0.97 18.15
N PRO A 55 -2.07 0.41 17.21
CA PRO A 55 -1.51 -0.29 16.06
C PRO A 55 -0.74 0.69 15.18
N ARG A 56 0.45 0.30 14.76
CA ARG A 56 1.28 1.01 13.79
C ARG A 56 1.43 0.15 12.54
N PRO A 57 1.49 0.75 11.34
CA PRO A 57 1.66 -0.03 10.13
C PRO A 57 3.06 -0.65 10.10
N TYR A 58 3.15 -1.87 9.60
CA TYR A 58 4.44 -2.49 9.30
C TYR A 58 5.20 -1.67 8.27
N GLY A 59 6.51 -1.49 8.51
CA GLY A 59 7.41 -0.82 7.59
C GLY A 59 8.66 -1.67 7.34
N VAL A 60 9.23 -1.49 6.17
CA VAL A 60 10.48 -2.13 5.74
C VAL A 60 11.58 -1.09 5.66
N ALA A 61 12.81 -1.50 5.98
CA ALA A 61 13.97 -0.65 5.78
C ALA A 61 14.37 -0.65 4.30
N ALA A 62 14.53 0.53 3.72
CA ALA A 62 15.18 0.75 2.43
C ALA A 62 16.40 1.65 2.62
N GLU A 63 17.26 1.72 1.61
CA GLU A 63 18.48 2.54 1.64
C GLU A 63 18.16 4.02 1.94
N GLN A 64 17.05 4.53 1.42
CA GLN A 64 16.63 5.92 1.56
C GLN A 64 15.88 6.20 2.87
N GLY A 65 15.50 5.16 3.63
CA GLY A 65 14.72 5.28 4.85
C GLY A 65 13.63 4.23 4.99
N THR A 66 12.83 4.32 6.04
CA THR A 66 11.72 3.36 6.28
C THR A 66 10.59 3.62 5.30
N MET A 67 10.06 2.56 4.69
CA MET A 67 8.85 2.61 3.85
C MET A 67 7.72 1.81 4.49
N ILE A 68 6.52 2.39 4.55
CA ILE A 68 5.33 1.71 5.06
C ILE A 68 4.81 0.73 4.00
N CYS A 69 4.50 -0.51 4.41
CA CYS A 69 3.83 -1.47 3.52
C CYS A 69 2.33 -1.22 3.54
N LEU A 70 1.78 -0.81 2.39
CA LEU A 70 0.33 -0.78 2.14
C LEU A 70 -0.07 -1.99 1.30
N TYR A 71 -1.25 -2.53 1.58
CA TYR A 71 -1.78 -3.71 0.90
C TYR A 71 -3.12 -3.40 0.25
N SER A 72 -3.30 -3.92 -0.96
CA SER A 72 -4.52 -3.73 -1.76
C SER A 72 -5.68 -4.62 -1.31
N SER A 73 -5.41 -5.67 -0.55
CA SER A 73 -6.45 -6.51 0.06
C SER A 73 -6.00 -7.10 1.39
N ALA A 74 -6.96 -7.51 2.21
CA ALA A 74 -6.66 -8.22 3.45
C ALA A 74 -6.00 -9.57 3.15
N VAL A 75 -6.40 -10.24 2.06
CA VAL A 75 -5.79 -11.50 1.61
C VAL A 75 -4.31 -11.31 1.28
N ARG A 76 -3.95 -10.28 0.49
CA ARG A 76 -2.54 -10.02 0.15
C ARG A 76 -1.71 -9.61 1.37
N ALA A 77 -2.31 -8.89 2.33
CA ALA A 77 -1.64 -8.56 3.58
C ALA A 77 -1.32 -9.80 4.43
N ASP A 78 -2.26 -10.75 4.53
CA ASP A 78 -2.05 -12.00 5.26
C ASP A 78 -1.00 -12.90 4.59
N GLU A 79 -1.05 -13.03 3.25
CA GLU A 79 -0.02 -13.73 2.48
C GLU A 79 1.37 -13.12 2.70
N ALA A 80 1.48 -11.79 2.61
CA ALA A 80 2.73 -11.08 2.85
C ALA A 80 3.23 -11.28 4.28
N ALA A 81 2.36 -11.25 5.29
CA ALA A 81 2.73 -11.49 6.67
C ALA A 81 3.33 -12.88 6.89
N ARG A 82 2.80 -13.90 6.20
CA ARG A 82 3.36 -15.26 6.21
C ARG A 82 4.71 -15.31 5.50
N THR A 83 4.81 -14.73 4.29
CA THR A 83 6.06 -14.70 3.52
C THR A 83 7.19 -13.97 4.24
N LEU A 84 6.87 -12.89 4.96
CA LEU A 84 7.83 -12.07 5.70
C LEU A 84 8.15 -12.63 7.11
N GLY A 85 7.56 -13.76 7.51
CA GLY A 85 7.78 -14.35 8.83
C GLY A 85 7.24 -13.49 9.98
N LEU A 86 6.21 -12.67 9.72
CA LEU A 86 5.60 -11.79 10.72
C LEU A 86 4.51 -12.48 11.54
N SER A 87 4.05 -13.65 11.06
CA SER A 87 3.09 -14.51 11.76
C SER A 87 3.73 -15.16 12.97
N GLY A 88 2.95 -15.40 14.03
CA GLY A 88 3.41 -16.11 15.21
C GLY A 88 3.88 -17.53 14.89
N SER A 89 4.62 -18.13 15.82
CA SER A 89 5.08 -19.53 15.70
C SER A 89 3.93 -20.55 15.68
N ASP A 90 2.71 -20.12 16.00
CA ASP A 90 1.47 -20.89 15.94
C ASP A 90 0.75 -20.78 14.58
N GLY A 91 1.27 -19.98 13.64
CA GLY A 91 0.64 -19.74 12.34
C GLY A 91 -0.63 -18.89 12.43
N ALA A 92 -0.87 -18.20 13.55
CA ALA A 92 -2.01 -17.31 13.69
C ALA A 92 -1.90 -16.12 12.71
N ALA A 93 -3.05 -15.73 12.15
CA ALA A 93 -3.15 -14.56 11.29
C ALA A 93 -2.69 -13.30 12.04
N VAL A 94 -1.92 -12.44 11.36
CA VAL A 94 -1.50 -11.18 11.94
C VAL A 94 -2.67 -10.21 12.02
N PRO A 95 -2.73 -9.35 13.06
CA PRO A 95 -3.74 -8.31 13.11
C PRO A 95 -3.57 -7.36 11.92
N LEU A 96 -4.68 -7.07 11.24
CA LEU A 96 -4.76 -6.13 10.12
C LEU A 96 -5.69 -4.99 10.48
N PHE A 97 -5.44 -3.80 9.93
CA PHE A 97 -6.40 -2.71 9.92
C PHE A 97 -6.45 -2.07 8.54
N GLY A 98 -7.64 -1.57 8.16
CA GLY A 98 -7.86 -0.85 6.91
C GLY A 98 -8.09 0.62 7.19
N VAL A 99 -7.53 1.49 6.35
CA VAL A 99 -7.82 2.93 6.34
C VAL A 99 -8.57 3.25 5.06
N PRO A 100 -9.75 3.88 5.12
CA PRO A 100 -10.55 4.17 3.94
C PRO A 100 -9.87 5.21 3.04
N MET A 101 -10.06 5.09 1.73
CA MET A 101 -9.69 6.15 0.80
C MET A 101 -10.71 7.30 0.84
N PRO A 102 -10.28 8.57 0.66
CA PRO A 102 -8.89 9.01 0.46
C PRO A 102 -8.07 9.21 1.75
N ALA A 103 -8.66 9.02 2.93
CA ALA A 103 -8.01 9.30 4.21
C ALA A 103 -6.70 8.53 4.44
N ALA A 104 -6.52 7.38 3.78
CA ALA A 104 -5.29 6.60 3.84
C ALA A 104 -4.05 7.38 3.38
N ILE A 105 -4.20 8.33 2.45
CA ILE A 105 -3.09 9.19 1.97
C ILE A 105 -2.56 10.06 3.11
N ASP A 106 -3.46 10.79 3.78
CA ASP A 106 -3.09 11.67 4.90
C ASP A 106 -2.56 10.85 6.10
N TYR A 107 -3.13 9.65 6.30
CA TYR A 107 -2.66 8.72 7.32
C TYR A 107 -1.18 8.35 7.14
N VAL A 108 -0.78 7.87 5.95
CA VAL A 108 0.63 7.48 5.71
C VAL A 108 1.55 8.69 5.67
N ALA A 109 1.08 9.84 5.18
CA ALA A 109 1.85 11.09 5.16
C ALA A 109 2.21 11.57 6.58
N SER A 110 1.37 11.31 7.59
CA SER A 110 1.63 11.69 8.99
C SER A 110 2.91 11.07 9.56
N PHE A 111 3.37 9.93 9.00
CA PHE A 111 4.58 9.24 9.44
C PHE A 111 5.87 9.87 8.92
N GLY A 112 5.81 10.87 8.03
CA GLY A 112 7.02 11.57 7.57
C GLY A 112 7.82 12.20 8.71
N ARG A 113 7.14 12.68 9.77
CA ARG A 113 7.78 13.19 10.99
C ARG A 113 8.53 12.12 11.79
N ALA A 114 8.21 10.85 11.58
CA ALA A 114 8.86 9.70 12.19
C ALA A 114 9.96 9.10 11.30
N GLY A 115 10.35 9.77 10.20
CA GLY A 115 11.41 9.33 9.30
C GLY A 115 10.96 8.32 8.24
N VAL A 116 9.65 8.12 8.05
CA VAL A 116 9.14 7.36 6.90
C VAL A 116 9.34 8.19 5.63
N VAL A 117 9.82 7.55 4.56
CA VAL A 117 10.18 8.22 3.30
C VAL A 117 9.28 7.85 2.14
N GLY A 118 8.50 6.78 2.25
CA GLY A 118 7.54 6.38 1.23
C GLY A 118 6.61 5.27 1.69
N VAL A 119 5.78 4.83 0.76
CA VAL A 119 4.95 3.63 0.90
C VAL A 119 5.30 2.63 -0.21
N VAL A 120 5.18 1.35 0.09
CA VAL A 120 5.37 0.24 -0.84
C VAL A 120 4.10 -0.59 -0.94
N LEU A 121 3.61 -0.77 -2.16
CA LEU A 121 2.41 -1.52 -2.51
C LEU A 121 2.68 -3.03 -2.52
N ASP A 122 1.85 -3.78 -1.79
CA ASP A 122 1.77 -5.24 -1.80
C ASP A 122 3.13 -5.92 -1.66
N HIS A 123 4.03 -5.37 -0.85
CA HIS A 123 5.34 -5.98 -0.62
C HIS A 123 5.20 -7.31 0.15
N PRO A 124 5.85 -8.41 -0.28
CA PRO A 124 6.89 -8.49 -1.33
C PRO A 124 6.41 -8.85 -2.74
N ARG A 125 5.09 -9.01 -2.97
CA ARG A 125 4.52 -9.43 -4.26
C ARG A 125 4.78 -8.41 -5.38
N LEU A 126 4.27 -7.18 -5.24
CA LEU A 126 4.42 -6.14 -6.27
C LEU A 126 5.66 -5.28 -6.00
N GLY A 127 5.78 -4.76 -4.78
CA GLY A 127 6.97 -4.02 -4.35
C GLY A 127 7.16 -2.65 -5.00
N ARG A 128 6.14 -2.11 -5.67
CA ARG A 128 6.16 -0.75 -6.24
C ARG A 128 6.03 0.27 -5.12
N TYR A 129 6.81 1.34 -5.20
CA TYR A 129 6.82 2.35 -4.14
C TYR A 129 6.58 3.75 -4.67
N ILE A 130 6.05 4.62 -3.81
CA ILE A 130 5.93 6.04 -4.08
C ILE A 130 6.50 6.82 -2.87
N PRO A 131 7.39 7.80 -3.10
CA PRO A 131 7.90 8.66 -2.03
C PRO A 131 6.77 9.45 -1.35
N LEU A 132 6.88 9.71 -0.04
CA LEU A 132 5.89 10.52 0.68
C LEU A 132 5.74 11.93 0.07
N ALA A 133 6.84 12.49 -0.44
CA ALA A 133 6.84 13.79 -1.13
C ALA A 133 5.92 13.82 -2.36
N ASN A 134 5.62 12.66 -2.97
CA ASN A 134 4.77 12.55 -4.15
C ASN A 134 3.30 12.24 -3.82
N LEU A 135 2.95 12.03 -2.54
CA LEU A 135 1.56 11.72 -2.15
C LEU A 135 0.58 12.86 -2.43
N GLY A 136 1.06 14.11 -2.50
CA GLY A 136 0.24 15.24 -2.94
C GLY A 136 -0.32 15.06 -4.36
N LEU A 137 0.40 14.35 -5.24
CA LEU A 137 -0.08 14.03 -6.59
C LEU A 137 -1.27 13.07 -6.54
N LEU A 138 -1.18 12.03 -5.69
CA LEU A 138 -2.26 11.07 -5.50
C LEU A 138 -3.52 11.75 -4.97
N LYS A 139 -3.35 12.64 -3.99
CA LYS A 139 -4.46 13.42 -3.41
C LYS A 139 -5.15 14.27 -4.48
N GLY A 140 -4.37 14.94 -5.33
CA GLY A 140 -4.90 15.71 -6.45
C GLY A 140 -5.68 14.89 -7.48
N TRP A 141 -5.36 13.61 -7.68
CA TRP A 141 -6.15 12.72 -8.54
C TRP A 141 -7.50 12.35 -7.96
N VAL A 142 -7.56 12.12 -6.64
CA VAL A 142 -8.82 11.81 -5.96
C VAL A 142 -9.73 13.04 -5.92
N GLU A 143 -9.19 14.22 -5.60
CA GLU A 143 -9.94 15.48 -5.53
C GLU A 143 -10.32 16.04 -6.92
N GLY A 144 -9.51 15.76 -7.94
CA GLY A 144 -9.72 16.23 -9.31
C GLY A 144 -10.69 15.38 -10.15
N GLY A 145 -11.11 14.22 -9.65
CA GLY A 145 -12.02 13.30 -10.34
C GLY A 145 -13.50 13.73 -10.37
N GLU A 146 -13.86 14.82 -9.69
CA GLU A 146 -15.23 15.39 -9.67
C GLU A 146 -15.48 16.47 -10.76
N ARG A 147 -14.82 16.41 -11.92
CA ARG A 147 -15.12 17.33 -13.04
C ARG A 147 -15.40 16.62 -14.37
#